data_AF-A0A5A7QDI5-F1
#
_entry.id   AF-A0A5A7QDI5-F1
#
_cell.length_a   1.000
_cell.length_b   1.000
_cell.length_c   1.000
_cell.angle_alpha   90.00
_cell.angle_beta   90.00
_cell.angle_gamma   90.00
#
_symmetry.space_group_name_H-M   'P 1'
#
loop_
_entity.id
_entity.type
_entity.pdbx_description
1 polymer ?
#
loop_
_entity_poly.entity_id
_entity_poly.type
_entity_poly.pdbx_seq_one_letter_code
_entity_poly.pdbx_strand_id
1 'polypeptide(L)'
;MASTSAPRTNAGYGRIKSAATALYSDNQTLISEIRKATLMMKEIAVDFERDNKSDMVKELEDSVLELLRASDDCTHLSTAIKSIGDEYHPGNELTNFSKLLDDKLERLKPDSSSAPENHHWLRQFREAIWNVHHAGQPMPGEEQEDIVMTSTENNLRNTKCPLTGKPITELAEPVRSVDCKHIYDKNAILRHMRVDIACPVAGVLFAFHPI
;
A
#
# COMPACT_ATOMS: atom_id res chain seq x y z
N MET A 1 22.90 -34.18 41.64
CA MET A 1 21.80 -34.11 40.66
C MET A 1 21.66 -32.67 40.22
N ALA A 2 22.24 -32.30 39.07
CA ALA A 2 22.11 -30.96 38.50
C ALA A 2 20.79 -30.91 37.71
N SER A 3 19.78 -30.23 38.24
CA SER A 3 18.55 -29.93 37.49
C SER A 3 18.81 -28.71 36.63
N THR A 4 19.02 -28.95 35.34
CA THR A 4 19.05 -27.94 34.29
C THR A 4 17.67 -27.29 34.15
N SER A 5 17.52 -26.08 34.70
CA SER A 5 16.41 -25.18 34.40
C SER A 5 16.60 -24.58 33.00
N ALA A 6 15.92 -25.16 32.01
CA ALA A 6 15.86 -24.59 30.67
C ALA A 6 15.12 -23.22 30.70
N PRO A 7 15.55 -22.20 29.93
CA PRO A 7 14.91 -20.89 29.92
C PRO A 7 13.59 -20.96 29.15
N ARG A 8 12.48 -21.23 29.85
CA ARG A 8 11.12 -21.29 29.27
C ARG A 8 10.55 -19.93 28.87
N THR A 9 11.29 -18.83 29.12
CA THR A 9 10.80 -17.45 28.97
C THR A 9 10.83 -16.96 27.51
N ASN A 10 11.66 -17.52 26.63
CA ASN A 10 11.88 -16.98 25.28
C ASN A 10 10.93 -17.56 24.20
N ALA A 11 10.45 -18.79 24.39
CA ALA A 11 9.66 -19.49 23.38
C ALA A 11 8.22 -18.93 23.22
N GLY A 12 7.63 -18.37 24.28
CA GLY A 12 6.28 -17.79 24.24
C GLY A 12 6.21 -16.46 23.48
N TYR A 13 7.16 -15.55 23.75
CA TYR A 13 7.27 -14.25 23.07
C TYR A 13 7.51 -14.41 21.56
N GLY A 14 8.42 -15.32 21.18
CA GLY A 14 8.68 -15.61 19.77
C GLY A 14 7.43 -16.08 19.01
N ARG A 15 6.53 -16.81 19.68
CA ARG A 15 5.26 -17.26 19.08
C ARG A 15 4.28 -16.11 18.85
N ILE A 16 4.20 -15.15 19.77
CA ILE A 16 3.35 -13.95 19.62
C ILE A 16 3.81 -13.14 18.41
N LYS A 17 5.12 -12.87 18.31
CA LYS A 17 5.71 -12.14 17.18
C LYS A 17 5.46 -12.84 15.84
N SER A 18 5.67 -14.16 15.79
CA SER A 18 5.42 -14.94 14.57
C SER A 18 3.94 -14.93 14.17
N ALA A 19 3.02 -15.10 15.13
CA ALA A 19 1.58 -15.05 14.87
C ALA A 19 1.14 -13.67 14.37
N ALA A 20 1.61 -12.59 15.01
CA ALA A 20 1.32 -11.22 14.57
C ALA A 20 1.86 -10.94 13.16
N THR A 21 3.04 -11.46 12.83
CA THR A 21 3.62 -11.32 11.48
C THR A 21 2.82 -12.07 10.42
N ALA A 22 2.38 -13.30 10.73
CA ALA A 22 1.52 -14.08 9.83
C ALA A 22 0.18 -13.38 9.59
N LEU A 23 -0.51 -12.98 10.66
CA LEU A 23 -1.78 -12.25 10.57
C LEU A 23 -1.65 -10.95 9.79
N TYR A 24 -0.56 -10.21 9.99
CA TYR A 24 -0.28 -9.01 9.23
C TYR A 24 -0.18 -9.31 7.73
N SER A 25 0.61 -10.31 7.35
CA SER A 25 0.80 -10.73 5.96
C SER A 25 -0.49 -11.19 5.29
N ASP A 26 -1.30 -11.97 5.99
CA ASP A 26 -2.59 -12.47 5.49
C ASP A 26 -3.56 -11.30 5.25
N ASN A 27 -3.63 -10.36 6.19
CA ASN A 27 -4.44 -9.15 6.05
C ASN A 27 -3.96 -8.26 4.89
N GLN A 28 -2.65 -8.08 4.69
CA GLN A 28 -2.12 -7.34 3.53
C GLN A 28 -2.50 -7.99 2.20
N THR A 29 -2.54 -9.32 2.17
CA THR A 29 -3.01 -10.06 0.98
C THR A 29 -4.49 -9.77 0.74
N LEU A 30 -5.34 -9.85 1.77
CA LEU A 30 -6.76 -9.53 1.68
C LEU A 30 -7.01 -8.09 1.21
N ILE A 31 -6.31 -7.11 1.78
CA ILE A 31 -6.39 -5.68 1.38
C ILE A 31 -6.03 -5.52 -0.10
N SER A 32 -5.02 -6.26 -0.58
CA SER A 32 -4.64 -6.23 -2.00
C SER A 32 -5.73 -6.80 -2.92
N GLU A 33 -6.44 -7.85 -2.49
CA GLU A 33 -7.57 -8.41 -3.24
C GLU A 33 -8.78 -7.47 -3.22
N ILE A 34 -9.06 -6.80 -2.10
CA ILE A 34 -10.10 -5.77 -2.02
C ILE A 34 -9.82 -4.66 -3.04
N ARG A 35 -8.58 -4.15 -3.12
CA ARG A 35 -8.20 -3.12 -4.10
C ARG A 35 -8.37 -3.58 -5.55
N LYS A 36 -8.13 -4.85 -5.86
CA LYS A 36 -8.41 -5.40 -7.20
C LYS A 36 -9.90 -5.46 -7.48
N ALA A 37 -10.69 -5.90 -6.50
CA ALA A 37 -12.14 -5.97 -6.63
C ALA A 37 -12.75 -4.58 -6.86
N THR A 38 -12.28 -3.55 -6.14
CA THR A 38 -12.78 -2.18 -6.35
C THR A 38 -12.44 -1.66 -7.75
N LEU A 39 -11.26 -1.97 -8.30
CA LEU A 39 -10.93 -1.63 -9.70
C LEU A 39 -11.91 -2.28 -10.70
N MET A 40 -12.30 -3.54 -10.50
CA MET A 40 -13.30 -4.20 -11.34
C MET A 40 -14.69 -3.57 -11.17
N MET A 41 -15.07 -3.20 -9.94
CA MET A 41 -16.33 -2.52 -9.66
C MET A 41 -16.41 -1.16 -10.38
N LYS A 42 -15.30 -0.45 -10.53
CA LYS A 42 -15.23 0.77 -11.34
C LYS A 42 -15.60 0.50 -12.81
N GLU A 43 -15.07 -0.56 -13.40
CA GLU A 43 -15.37 -0.93 -14.79
C GLU A 43 -16.85 -1.28 -14.95
N ILE A 44 -17.42 -2.02 -13.98
CA ILE A 44 -18.85 -2.34 -13.95
C ILE A 44 -19.70 -1.07 -13.82
N ALA A 45 -19.30 -0.12 -12.97
CA ALA A 45 -20.01 1.15 -12.81
C ALA A 45 -20.04 1.97 -14.11
N VAL A 46 -18.92 1.97 -14.85
CA VAL A 46 -18.83 2.59 -16.18
C VAL A 46 -19.81 1.94 -17.17
N ASP A 47 -19.94 0.61 -17.16
CA ASP A 47 -20.89 -0.09 -18.03
C ASP A 47 -22.35 0.18 -17.62
N PHE A 48 -22.65 0.25 -16.32
CA PHE A 48 -23.97 0.69 -15.86
C PHE A 48 -24.30 2.12 -16.28
N GLU A 49 -23.32 3.03 -16.24
CA GLU A 49 -23.52 4.42 -16.68
C GLU A 49 -23.76 4.51 -18.20
N ARG A 50 -23.06 3.70 -19.00
CA ARG A 50 -23.32 3.59 -20.45
C ARG A 50 -24.73 3.11 -20.75
N ASP A 51 -25.24 2.20 -19.91
CA ASP A 51 -26.60 1.68 -19.99
C ASP A 51 -27.65 2.62 -19.38
N ASN A 52 -27.26 3.79 -18.85
CA ASN A 52 -28.12 4.74 -18.15
C ASN A 52 -28.80 4.15 -16.88
N LYS A 53 -28.12 3.24 -16.19
CA LYS A 53 -28.58 2.59 -14.95
C LYS A 53 -28.05 3.32 -13.71
N SER A 54 -28.35 4.61 -13.59
CA SER A 54 -27.78 5.48 -12.55
C SER A 54 -28.08 5.01 -11.11
N ASP A 55 -29.23 4.36 -10.87
CA ASP A 55 -29.55 3.78 -9.56
C ASP A 55 -28.55 2.68 -9.16
N MET A 56 -28.17 1.83 -10.11
CA MET A 56 -27.18 0.76 -9.89
C MET A 56 -25.77 1.31 -9.72
N VAL A 57 -25.41 2.38 -10.44
CA VAL A 57 -24.13 3.08 -10.25
C VAL A 57 -24.01 3.60 -8.82
N LYS A 58 -25.07 4.23 -8.31
CA LYS A 58 -25.11 4.76 -6.95
C LYS A 58 -25.05 3.67 -5.89
N GLU A 59 -25.83 2.59 -6.03
CA GLU A 59 -25.78 1.45 -5.10
C GLU A 59 -24.39 0.79 -5.06
N LEU A 60 -23.74 0.68 -6.22
CA LEU A 60 -22.38 0.16 -6.33
C LEU A 60 -21.35 1.10 -5.67
N GLU A 61 -21.47 2.42 -5.88
CA GLU A 61 -20.60 3.42 -5.22
C GLU A 61 -20.71 3.33 -3.69
N ASP A 62 -21.93 3.29 -3.16
CA ASP A 62 -22.18 3.18 -1.72
C ASP A 62 -21.56 1.89 -1.14
N SER A 63 -21.72 0.77 -1.86
CA SER A 63 -21.13 -0.52 -1.47
C SER A 63 -19.60 -0.50 -1.49
N VAL A 64 -19.00 0.15 -2.50
CA VAL A 64 -17.55 0.28 -2.57
C VAL A 64 -17.02 1.19 -1.46
N LEU A 65 -17.72 2.28 -1.13
CA LEU A 65 -17.37 3.15 -0.01
C LEU A 65 -17.33 2.39 1.32
N GLU A 66 -18.31 1.51 1.56
CA GLU A 66 -18.32 0.64 2.74
C GLU A 66 -17.12 -0.33 2.73
N LEU A 67 -16.83 -0.96 1.58
CA LEU A 67 -15.72 -1.89 1.44
C LEU A 67 -14.36 -1.22 1.68
N LEU A 68 -14.16 0.02 1.21
CA LEU A 68 -12.94 0.79 1.43
C LEU A 68 -12.76 1.15 2.90
N ARG A 69 -13.82 1.57 3.60
CA ARG A 69 -13.78 1.82 5.04
C ARG A 69 -13.38 0.57 5.82
N ALA A 70 -13.97 -0.58 5.47
CA ALA A 70 -13.61 -1.86 6.09
C ALA A 70 -12.13 -2.24 5.81
N SER A 71 -11.62 -1.93 4.62
CA SER A 71 -10.21 -2.14 4.25
C SER A 71 -9.26 -1.25 5.05
N ASP A 72 -9.63 0.00 5.31
CA ASP A 72 -8.86 0.91 6.16
C ASP A 72 -8.81 0.40 7.59
N ASP A 73 -9.96 0.01 8.15
CA ASP A 73 -10.05 -0.57 9.49
C ASP A 73 -9.18 -1.84 9.59
N CYS A 74 -9.23 -2.71 8.59
CA CYS A 74 -8.37 -3.90 8.51
C CYS A 74 -6.88 -3.51 8.49
N THR A 75 -6.51 -2.47 7.75
CA THR A 75 -5.13 -1.96 7.66
C THR A 75 -4.65 -1.44 9.02
N HIS A 76 -5.46 -0.65 9.72
CA HIS A 76 -5.15 -0.12 11.04
C HIS A 76 -5.01 -1.24 12.08
N LEU A 77 -5.96 -2.17 12.13
CA LEU A 77 -5.94 -3.32 13.02
C LEU A 77 -4.72 -4.22 12.77
N SER A 78 -4.44 -4.51 11.50
CA SER A 78 -3.29 -5.32 11.09
C SER A 78 -1.97 -4.67 11.53
N THR A 79 -1.84 -3.36 11.36
CA THR A 79 -0.67 -2.59 11.79
C THR A 79 -0.51 -2.58 13.31
N ALA A 80 -1.61 -2.40 14.05
CA ALA A 80 -1.61 -2.45 15.52
C ALA A 80 -1.15 -3.83 16.04
N ILE A 81 -1.69 -4.91 15.46
CA ILE A 81 -1.31 -6.30 15.80
C ILE A 81 0.18 -6.52 15.54
N LYS A 82 0.69 -6.07 14.38
CA LYS A 82 2.11 -6.21 14.04
C LYS A 82 3.01 -5.46 15.02
N SER A 83 2.66 -4.21 15.36
CA SER A 83 3.39 -3.39 16.34
C SER A 83 3.42 -4.06 17.71
N ILE A 84 2.30 -4.63 18.18
CA ILE A 84 2.27 -5.40 19.43
C ILE A 84 3.22 -6.59 19.34
N GLY A 85 3.17 -7.38 18.26
CA GLY A 85 4.06 -8.52 18.08
C GLY A 85 5.55 -8.16 18.11
N ASP A 86 5.91 -7.00 17.56
CA ASP A 86 7.29 -6.53 17.51
C ASP A 86 7.79 -5.97 18.84
N GLU A 87 6.94 -5.24 19.56
CA GLU A 87 7.31 -4.47 20.75
C GLU A 87 7.00 -5.18 22.08
N TYR A 88 6.17 -6.22 22.07
CA TYR A 88 5.73 -6.88 23.30
C TYR A 88 6.89 -7.53 24.04
N HIS A 89 7.07 -7.18 25.30
CA HIS A 89 7.98 -7.83 26.22
C HIS A 89 7.20 -8.27 27.47
N PRO A 90 7.35 -9.52 27.94
CA PRO A 90 6.67 -9.98 29.15
C PRO A 90 7.11 -9.16 30.37
N GLY A 91 6.14 -8.55 31.06
CA GLY A 91 6.36 -7.92 32.36
C GLY A 91 6.22 -8.92 33.52
N ASN A 92 6.38 -8.41 34.75
CA ASN A 92 6.15 -9.20 35.96
C ASN A 92 4.66 -9.48 36.22
N GLU A 93 3.77 -8.67 35.64
CA GLU A 93 2.32 -8.79 35.76
C GLU A 93 1.69 -9.35 34.48
N LEU A 94 0.48 -9.92 34.62
CA LEU A 94 -0.29 -10.42 33.49
C LEU A 94 -0.67 -9.27 32.54
N THR A 95 -0.40 -9.46 31.25
CA THR A 95 -0.73 -8.46 30.23
C THR A 95 -2.21 -8.50 29.87
N ASN A 96 -2.89 -7.36 29.93
CA ASN A 96 -4.20 -7.18 29.32
C ASN A 96 -4.05 -6.83 27.84
N PHE A 97 -4.11 -7.84 26.97
CA PHE A 97 -3.94 -7.67 25.52
C PHE A 97 -5.06 -6.87 24.86
N SER A 98 -6.29 -6.90 25.40
CA SER A 98 -7.39 -6.08 24.87
C SER A 98 -7.06 -4.60 25.03
N LYS A 99 -6.70 -4.20 26.26
CA LYS A 99 -6.31 -2.82 26.54
C LYS A 99 -5.08 -2.40 25.73
N LEU A 100 -4.09 -3.28 25.58
CA LEU A 100 -2.90 -2.99 24.78
C LEU A 100 -3.25 -2.74 23.30
N LEU A 101 -4.20 -3.48 22.75
CA LEU A 101 -4.70 -3.27 21.39
C LEU A 101 -5.48 -1.96 21.28
N ASP A 102 -6.38 -1.68 22.22
CA ASP A 102 -7.15 -0.44 22.25
C ASP A 102 -6.23 0.78 22.34
N ASP A 103 -5.27 0.78 23.26
CA ASP A 103 -4.26 1.85 23.43
C ASP A 103 -3.43 2.05 22.14
N LYS A 104 -3.11 0.96 21.42
CA LYS A 104 -2.38 1.03 20.14
C LYS A 104 -3.25 1.60 19.03
N LEU A 105 -4.52 1.20 18.95
CA LEU A 105 -5.46 1.73 17.97
C LEU A 105 -5.73 3.21 18.21
N GLU A 106 -5.87 3.66 19.46
CA GLU A 106 -6.04 5.09 19.78
C GLU A 106 -4.83 5.92 19.35
N ARG A 107 -3.61 5.41 19.51
CA ARG A 107 -2.38 6.08 19.03
C ARG A 107 -2.25 6.08 17.51
N LEU A 108 -2.85 5.11 16.84
CA LEU A 108 -2.81 4.97 15.39
C LEU A 108 -3.95 5.69 14.69
N LYS A 109 -4.98 6.16 15.42
CA LYS A 109 -6.00 7.04 14.86
C LYS A 109 -5.31 8.33 14.40
N PRO A 110 -5.24 8.62 13.09
CA PRO A 110 -4.88 9.96 12.65
C PRO A 110 -5.96 10.94 13.15
N ASP A 111 -5.57 12.18 13.43
CA ASP A 111 -6.52 13.29 13.53
C ASP A 111 -7.39 13.23 12.27
N SER A 112 -8.70 13.07 12.47
CA SER A 112 -9.69 12.69 11.48
C SER A 112 -9.50 13.37 10.11
N SER A 113 -8.94 12.61 9.17
CA SER A 113 -9.10 12.79 7.73
C SER A 113 -8.94 11.40 7.13
N SER A 114 -9.96 10.93 6.42
CA SER A 114 -9.96 9.62 5.74
C SER A 114 -8.67 9.41 4.95
N ALA A 115 -8.20 8.16 4.86
CA ALA A 115 -6.94 7.86 4.19
C ALA A 115 -6.88 8.55 2.80
N PRO A 116 -5.84 9.34 2.49
CA PRO A 116 -5.73 10.06 1.21
C PRO A 116 -5.87 9.13 -0.01
N GLU A 117 -5.49 7.86 0.14
CA GLU A 117 -5.61 6.82 -0.88
C GLU A 117 -7.07 6.53 -1.24
N ASN A 118 -7.98 6.49 -0.26
CA ASN A 118 -9.40 6.26 -0.50
C ASN A 118 -10.09 7.48 -1.11
N HIS A 119 -9.66 8.68 -0.74
CA HIS A 119 -10.08 9.91 -1.41
C HIS A 119 -9.65 9.93 -2.88
N HIS A 120 -8.39 9.61 -3.15
CA HIS A 120 -7.86 9.54 -4.52
C HIS A 120 -8.58 8.46 -5.35
N TRP A 121 -8.79 7.29 -4.78
CA TRP A 121 -9.50 6.21 -5.47
C TRP A 121 -10.96 6.58 -5.75
N LEU A 122 -11.68 7.12 -4.77
CA LEU A 122 -13.09 7.51 -4.93
C LEU A 122 -13.25 8.57 -6.02
N ARG A 123 -12.32 9.51 -6.07
CA ARG A 123 -12.23 10.49 -7.15
C ARG A 123 -12.07 9.81 -8.51
N GLN A 124 -11.08 8.92 -8.66
CA GLN A 124 -10.86 8.19 -9.92
C GLN A 124 -12.09 7.35 -10.34
N PHE A 125 -12.81 6.80 -9.37
CA PHE A 125 -14.05 6.08 -9.63
C PHE A 125 -15.13 6.99 -10.20
N ARG A 126 -15.38 8.14 -9.55
CA ARG A 126 -16.37 9.13 -10.01
C ARG A 126 -15.99 9.78 -11.34
N GLU A 127 -14.72 10.10 -11.54
CA GLU A 127 -14.21 10.64 -12.80
C GLU A 127 -14.40 9.64 -13.96
N ALA A 128 -14.18 8.34 -13.72
CA ALA A 128 -14.41 7.32 -14.75
C ALA A 128 -15.87 7.24 -15.20
N ILE A 129 -16.81 7.35 -14.25
CA ILE A 129 -18.25 7.39 -14.51
C ILE A 129 -18.62 8.70 -15.25
N TRP A 130 -18.15 9.85 -14.75
CA TRP A 130 -18.40 11.16 -15.36
C TRP A 130 -17.98 11.22 -16.83
N ASN A 131 -16.79 10.67 -17.14
CA ASN A 131 -16.22 10.65 -18.49
C ASN A 131 -17.04 9.86 -19.51
N VAL A 132 -18.01 9.02 -19.10
CA VAL A 132 -18.88 8.28 -20.02
C VAL A 132 -19.69 9.23 -20.90
N HIS A 133 -20.26 10.28 -20.32
CA HIS A 133 -21.10 11.26 -21.04
C HIS A 133 -20.45 12.64 -21.18
N HIS A 134 -19.34 12.88 -20.49
CA HIS A 134 -18.69 14.19 -20.38
C HIS A 134 -17.20 14.15 -20.72
N ALA A 135 -16.79 13.25 -21.62
CA ALA A 135 -15.39 13.09 -22.01
C ALA A 135 -14.72 14.44 -22.36
N GLY A 136 -13.61 14.73 -21.69
CA GLY A 136 -12.84 15.98 -21.87
C GLY A 136 -13.36 17.18 -21.06
N GLN A 137 -14.44 17.01 -20.28
CA GLN A 137 -14.92 18.01 -19.34
C GLN A 137 -14.49 17.64 -17.91
N PRO A 138 -14.00 18.60 -17.11
CA PRO A 138 -13.72 18.34 -15.70
C PRO A 138 -15.00 18.03 -14.94
N MET A 139 -14.93 17.14 -13.95
CA MET A 139 -16.05 16.80 -13.08
C MET A 139 -16.44 18.02 -12.21
N PRO A 140 -17.73 18.41 -12.11
CA PRO A 140 -18.15 19.59 -11.34
C PRO A 140 -18.01 19.39 -9.82
N GLY A 141 -17.70 20.47 -9.09
CA GLY A 141 -17.71 20.48 -7.62
C GLY A 141 -16.39 20.12 -6.94
N GLU A 142 -15.37 19.75 -7.72
CA GLU A 142 -13.99 19.77 -7.25
C GLU A 142 -13.42 21.16 -7.54
N GLU A 143 -13.60 22.08 -6.58
CA GLU A 143 -12.62 23.16 -6.42
C GLU A 143 -11.25 22.51 -6.47
N GLN A 144 -10.33 23.14 -7.22
CA GLN A 144 -8.95 22.73 -7.29
C GLN A 144 -8.40 22.64 -5.85
N GLU A 145 -8.50 21.47 -5.22
CA GLU A 145 -7.47 21.04 -4.29
C GLU A 145 -6.22 21.24 -5.12
N ASP A 146 -5.41 22.22 -4.71
CA ASP A 146 -4.13 22.50 -5.33
C ASP A 146 -3.59 21.14 -5.73
N ILE A 147 -3.44 20.95 -7.05
CA ILE A 147 -2.51 19.96 -7.52
C ILE A 147 -1.19 20.53 -7.00
N VAL A 148 -0.88 20.29 -5.73
CA VAL A 148 0.47 20.15 -5.29
C VAL A 148 0.91 19.03 -6.21
N MET A 149 1.60 19.44 -7.26
CA MET A 149 2.43 18.60 -8.11
C MET A 149 3.49 17.96 -7.21
N THR A 150 3.07 17.18 -6.22
CA THR A 150 3.81 16.00 -5.84
C THR A 150 3.60 15.10 -7.03
N SER A 151 4.53 15.20 -7.95
CA SER A 151 4.69 14.41 -9.16
C SER A 151 4.92 12.94 -8.75
N THR A 152 3.90 12.35 -8.14
CA THR A 152 3.89 11.01 -7.54
C THR A 152 2.70 10.17 -8.01
N GLU A 153 1.93 10.64 -9.01
CA GLU A 153 1.28 9.74 -9.98
C GLU A 153 2.32 9.08 -10.90
N ASN A 154 3.48 8.75 -10.36
CA ASN A 154 4.56 8.22 -11.15
C ASN A 154 4.65 6.76 -10.76
N ASN A 155 4.44 5.87 -11.72
CA ASN A 155 4.57 4.42 -11.64
C ASN A 155 6.00 3.95 -11.23
N LEU A 156 6.75 4.78 -10.51
CA LEU A 156 8.12 4.60 -10.09
C LEU A 156 8.11 3.75 -8.83
N ARG A 157 8.79 2.62 -8.89
CA ARG A 157 8.92 1.71 -7.75
C ARG A 157 9.98 2.14 -6.73
N ASN A 158 10.68 3.24 -6.98
CA ASN A 158 11.70 3.77 -6.11
C ASN A 158 11.73 5.30 -6.19
N THR A 159 12.27 5.95 -5.15
CA THR A 159 12.46 7.41 -5.08
C THR A 159 13.93 7.82 -5.27
N LYS A 160 14.85 6.87 -5.07
CA LYS A 160 16.31 7.02 -5.23
C LYS A 160 16.85 5.87 -6.08
N CYS A 161 17.92 6.12 -6.83
CA CYS A 161 18.65 5.07 -7.53
C CYS A 161 19.24 4.07 -6.52
N PRO A 162 18.92 2.77 -6.60
CA PRO A 162 19.42 1.77 -5.65
C PRO A 162 20.95 1.58 -5.67
N LEU A 163 21.64 1.99 -6.75
CA LEU A 163 23.09 1.87 -6.88
C LEU A 163 23.85 3.11 -6.42
N THR A 164 23.31 4.31 -6.66
CA THR A 164 24.02 5.56 -6.37
C THR A 164 23.45 6.32 -5.19
N GLY A 165 22.26 5.96 -4.71
CA GLY A 165 21.54 6.68 -3.65
C GLY A 165 21.01 8.05 -4.05
N LYS A 166 21.31 8.54 -5.27
CA LYS A 166 20.81 9.82 -5.79
C LYS A 166 19.30 9.76 -5.97
N PRO A 167 18.57 10.84 -5.63
CA PRO A 167 17.15 10.92 -5.93
C PRO A 167 16.94 10.86 -7.45
N ILE A 168 15.86 10.22 -7.88
CA ILE A 168 15.59 10.00 -9.32
C ILE A 168 15.48 11.32 -10.08
N THR A 169 14.97 12.36 -9.40
CA THR A 169 14.87 13.73 -9.92
C THR A 169 16.20 14.39 -10.24
N GLU A 170 17.32 13.86 -9.73
CA GLU A 170 18.69 14.40 -9.94
C GLU A 170 19.55 13.50 -10.85
N LEU A 171 18.96 12.49 -11.49
CA LEU A 171 19.67 11.63 -12.42
C LEU A 171 19.77 12.31 -13.79
N ALA A 172 20.98 12.41 -14.34
CA ALA A 172 21.21 13.00 -15.65
C ALA A 172 20.67 12.13 -16.80
N GLU A 173 20.78 10.81 -16.67
CA GLU A 173 20.27 9.83 -17.63
C GLU A 173 19.63 8.66 -16.88
N PRO A 174 18.35 8.80 -16.46
CA PRO A 174 17.63 7.71 -15.81
C PRO A 174 17.25 6.61 -16.81
N VAL A 175 17.34 5.35 -16.38
CA VAL A 175 16.86 4.19 -17.15
C VAL A 175 15.97 3.31 -16.27
N ARG A 176 14.90 2.77 -16.84
CA ARG A 176 13.94 1.94 -16.11
C ARG A 176 13.94 0.51 -16.58
N SER A 177 13.96 -0.41 -15.63
CA SER A 177 13.80 -1.82 -15.94
C SER A 177 12.38 -2.12 -16.41
N VAL A 178 12.23 -2.89 -17.48
CA VAL A 178 10.93 -3.30 -18.03
C VAL A 178 10.20 -4.22 -17.04
N ASP A 179 10.92 -5.19 -16.47
CA ASP A 179 10.33 -6.24 -15.65
C ASP A 179 10.01 -5.75 -14.23
N CYS A 180 10.98 -5.10 -13.59
CA CYS A 180 10.86 -4.68 -12.19
C CYS A 180 10.54 -3.20 -12.01
N LYS A 181 10.44 -2.40 -13.08
CA LYS A 181 10.05 -0.98 -13.06
C LYS A 181 10.92 -0.05 -12.18
N HIS A 182 12.05 -0.51 -11.65
CA HIS A 182 13.01 0.30 -10.90
C HIS A 182 13.82 1.21 -11.83
N ILE A 183 14.10 2.42 -11.37
CA ILE A 183 14.91 3.43 -12.07
C ILE A 183 16.34 3.46 -11.54
N TYR A 184 17.31 3.52 -12.45
CA TYR A 184 18.73 3.59 -12.17
C TYR A 184 19.41 4.73 -12.92
N ASP A 185 20.56 5.17 -12.40
CA ASP A 185 21.53 5.93 -13.18
C ASP A 185 22.14 5.03 -14.26
N LYS A 186 22.05 5.45 -15.53
CA LYS A 186 22.53 4.68 -16.69
C LYS A 186 23.99 4.25 -16.55
N ASN A 187 24.87 5.10 -16.05
CA ASN A 187 26.29 4.76 -15.94
C ASN A 187 26.55 3.78 -14.80
N ALA A 188 25.81 3.91 -13.70
CA ALA A 188 25.93 3.00 -12.56
C ALA A 188 25.42 1.60 -12.91
N ILE A 189 24.27 1.50 -13.58
CA ILE A 189 23.68 0.21 -13.94
C ILE A 189 24.48 -0.52 -15.01
N LEU A 190 25.02 0.19 -16.00
CA LEU A 190 25.91 -0.40 -17.00
C LEU A 190 27.21 -0.94 -16.39
N ARG A 191 27.70 -0.36 -15.30
CA ARG A 191 28.84 -0.91 -14.54
C ARG A 191 28.44 -2.14 -13.74
N HIS A 192 27.28 -2.12 -13.09
CA HIS A 192 26.75 -3.27 -12.34
C HIS A 192 26.51 -4.47 -13.24
N MET A 193 25.93 -4.28 -14.44
CA MET A 193 25.69 -5.33 -15.44
C MET A 193 26.94 -6.04 -15.95
N ARG A 194 28.14 -5.46 -15.76
CA ARG A 194 29.40 -6.14 -16.06
C ARG A 194 29.77 -7.19 -15.02
N VAL A 195 29.19 -7.10 -13.82
CA VAL A 195 29.42 -8.00 -12.69
C VAL A 195 28.23 -8.95 -12.53
N ASP A 196 27.01 -8.39 -12.57
CA ASP A 196 25.77 -9.14 -12.42
C ASP A 196 24.64 -8.51 -13.26
N ILE A 197 23.98 -9.35 -14.05
CA ILE A 197 22.88 -8.97 -14.95
C ILE A 197 21.52 -9.01 -14.26
N ALA A 198 21.47 -9.33 -12.96
CA ALA A 198 20.26 -9.32 -12.16
C ALA A 198 20.05 -7.99 -11.41
N CYS A 199 18.77 -7.66 -11.23
CA CYS A 199 18.31 -6.54 -10.45
C CYS A 199 18.79 -6.65 -9.00
N PRO A 200 19.52 -5.65 -8.45
CA PRO A 200 20.00 -5.68 -7.07
C PRO A 200 18.86 -5.56 -6.05
N VAL A 201 17.65 -5.19 -6.49
CA VAL A 201 16.48 -5.05 -5.63
C VAL A 201 15.58 -6.29 -5.73
N ALA A 202 15.33 -6.79 -6.93
CA ALA A 202 14.32 -7.84 -7.19
C ALA A 202 14.91 -9.18 -7.69
N GLY A 203 16.21 -9.26 -7.99
CA GLY A 203 16.86 -10.48 -8.47
C GLY A 203 16.49 -10.93 -9.89
N VAL A 204 15.68 -10.16 -10.61
CA VAL A 204 15.26 -10.46 -11.99
C VAL A 204 16.29 -9.98 -13.02
N LEU A 205 16.41 -10.67 -14.15
CA LEU A 205 17.29 -10.24 -15.25
C LEU A 205 16.87 -8.87 -15.79
N PHE A 206 17.86 -8.05 -16.16
CA PHE A 206 17.58 -6.70 -16.64
C PHE A 206 17.22 -6.63 -18.14
N ALA A 207 16.02 -6.12 -18.43
CA ALA A 207 15.70 -5.40 -19.66
C ALA A 207 15.45 -3.91 -19.33
N PHE A 208 15.97 -2.96 -20.11
CA PHE A 208 15.85 -1.52 -19.83
C PHE A 208 15.21 -0.74 -20.99
N HIS A 209 14.42 0.28 -20.64
CA HIS A 209 14.01 1.35 -21.53
C HIS A 209 14.49 2.72 -21.00
N PRO A 210 14.90 3.64 -21.91
CA PRO A 210 15.12 5.03 -21.53
C PRO A 210 13.78 5.67 -21.13
N ILE A 211 13.83 6.56 -20.13
CA ILE A 211 12.69 7.41 -19.73
C ILE A 211 13.05 8.86 -20.08
#